data_AF-A0A2W4TSJ7-F1
#
_entry.id   AF-A0A2W4TSJ7-F1
#
_cell.length_a   1.000
_cell.length_b   1.000
_cell.length_c   1.000
_cell.angle_alpha   90.00
_cell.angle_beta   90.00
_cell.angle_gamma   90.00
#
_symmetry.space_group_name_H-M   'P 1'
#
loop_
_entity.id
_entity.type
_entity.pdbx_description
1 polymer ?
#
loop_
_entity_poly.entity_id
_entity_poly.type
_entity_poly.pdbx_seq_one_letter_code
_entity_poly.pdbx_strand_id
1 'polypeptide(L)'
;MAVRKLYAGLLVLAVVALGAASLGAAFVMQKQAAEQVGVGDTLGVVTFEPSAADSPEAREGKLVLVTKRRGSPGEGNMALMDAVDDYCLDGRSVSMWDFEPEGPVAADEWDVASQPAGTRFAQSIRCDGPLPNEMPIAAGTTEKQAEAQVLAALEKIAGPADGELMVSLVPYDDLQPKYRAFDHALGSRLRIFRSGRCQDGRTLVRAIVVGSYPPPDASSTKAVKHSLMMLGTGMSCLALDDEKA
;
A
#
# COMPACT_ATOMS: atom_id res chain seq x y z
N MET A 1 76.67 -2.75 24.40
CA MET A 1 76.95 -4.20 24.39
C MET A 1 75.98 -4.90 23.47
N ALA A 2 76.52 -5.75 22.59
CA ALA A 2 75.92 -6.89 21.91
C ALA A 2 74.69 -6.72 20.97
N VAL A 3 75.00 -6.99 19.70
CA VAL A 3 74.16 -7.23 18.52
C VAL A 3 73.40 -8.56 18.59
N ARG A 4 72.19 -8.64 17.99
CA ARG A 4 71.61 -9.79 17.25
C ARG A 4 70.33 -9.32 16.54
N LYS A 5 70.39 -8.89 15.27
CA LYS A 5 70.22 -9.64 14.01
C LYS A 5 68.92 -10.46 13.90
N LEU A 6 68.09 -10.02 12.94
CA LEU A 6 67.39 -10.76 11.87
C LEU A 6 66.59 -12.00 12.26
N TYR A 7 65.29 -12.00 11.92
CA TYR A 7 64.56 -13.02 11.12
C TYR A 7 63.06 -12.72 11.29
N ALA A 8 62.39 -12.27 10.23
CA ALA A 8 60.95 -12.48 9.94
C ALA A 8 60.42 -11.49 8.87
N GLY A 9 61.21 -11.22 7.84
CA GLY A 9 60.66 -10.79 6.55
C GLY A 9 60.37 -12.03 5.71
N LEU A 10 59.32 -12.80 6.05
CA LEU A 10 58.66 -13.81 5.19
C LEU A 10 57.51 -14.51 5.95
N LEU A 11 56.50 -13.73 6.31
CA LEU A 11 55.13 -14.18 6.56
C LEU A 11 54.25 -13.03 6.04
N VAL A 12 54.34 -12.73 4.74
CA VAL A 12 53.45 -13.36 3.76
C VAL A 12 52.02 -13.38 4.32
N LEU A 13 51.32 -12.26 4.11
CA LEU A 13 50.14 -12.25 3.25
C LEU A 13 49.07 -13.33 3.51
N ALA A 14 48.91 -13.79 4.75
CA ALA A 14 47.87 -14.77 5.12
C ALA A 14 46.84 -14.23 6.13
N VAL A 15 47.04 -13.04 6.71
CA VAL A 15 46.07 -12.46 7.67
C VAL A 15 45.08 -11.51 7.00
N VAL A 16 45.42 -10.95 5.83
CA VAL A 16 44.49 -10.07 5.09
C VAL A 16 43.50 -10.86 4.23
N ALA A 17 43.76 -12.15 3.95
CA ALA A 17 42.83 -13.03 3.23
C ALA A 17 41.76 -13.68 4.11
N LEU A 18 41.89 -13.67 5.45
CA LEU A 18 40.85 -14.15 6.37
C LEU A 18 39.93 -13.05 6.91
N GLY A 19 40.25 -11.77 6.68
CA GLY A 19 39.36 -10.64 6.98
C GLY A 19 38.28 -10.36 5.92
N ALA A 20 38.46 -10.90 4.71
CA ALA A 20 37.51 -10.70 3.60
C ALA A 20 36.49 -11.85 3.45
N ALA A 21 36.63 -12.94 4.21
CA ALA A 21 35.69 -14.06 4.20
C ALA A 21 34.54 -13.92 5.22
N SER A 22 34.47 -12.82 5.97
CA SER A 22 33.38 -12.53 6.93
C SER A 22 32.42 -11.42 6.47
N LEU A 23 32.59 -10.89 5.26
CA LEU A 23 31.66 -9.95 4.60
C LEU A 23 30.98 -10.55 3.36
N GLY A 24 31.29 -11.81 3.05
CA GLY A 24 30.57 -12.61 2.07
C GLY A 24 29.22 -13.04 2.63
N ALA A 25 28.22 -12.18 2.48
CA ALA A 25 26.82 -12.55 2.34
C ALA A 25 26.34 -13.67 3.29
N ALA A 26 26.40 -13.42 4.59
CA ALA A 26 25.26 -13.77 5.41
C ALA A 26 24.09 -12.88 4.95
N PHE A 27 23.52 -13.22 3.78
CA PHE A 27 22.12 -12.95 3.48
C PHE A 27 21.38 -13.80 4.51
N VAL A 28 21.31 -13.27 5.73
CA VAL A 28 20.26 -13.63 6.66
C VAL A 28 19.03 -13.14 5.91
N MET A 29 18.40 -14.02 5.14
CA MET A 29 16.95 -13.97 4.97
C MET A 29 16.43 -14.02 6.39
N GLN A 30 16.35 -12.84 7.00
CA GLN A 30 15.56 -12.63 8.18
C GLN A 30 14.17 -12.98 7.69
N LYS A 31 13.72 -14.22 7.94
CA LYS A 31 12.32 -14.59 7.80
C LYS A 31 11.59 -13.52 8.57
N GLN A 32 11.01 -12.54 7.86
CA GLN A 32 10.09 -11.61 8.47
C GLN A 32 9.04 -12.51 9.10
N ALA A 33 8.96 -12.48 10.44
CA ALA A 33 8.02 -13.28 11.16
C ALA A 33 6.63 -12.95 10.60
N ALA A 34 5.84 -13.98 10.31
CA ALA A 34 4.51 -13.81 9.74
C ALA A 34 3.71 -12.87 10.66
N GLU A 35 3.29 -11.73 10.13
CA GLU A 35 2.55 -10.73 10.88
C GLU A 35 1.13 -11.26 11.12
N GLN A 36 0.64 -11.21 12.35
CA GLN A 36 -0.75 -11.59 12.63
C GLN A 36 -1.66 -10.44 12.20
N VAL A 37 -2.46 -10.68 11.17
CA VAL A 37 -3.29 -9.66 10.51
C VAL A 37 -4.70 -9.61 11.08
N GLY A 38 -5.22 -10.76 11.54
CA GLY A 38 -6.57 -10.84 12.08
C GLY A 38 -6.86 -12.17 12.77
N VAL A 39 -8.05 -12.23 13.37
CA VAL A 39 -8.64 -13.47 13.88
C VAL A 39 -9.79 -13.80 12.94
N GLY A 40 -9.52 -14.61 11.91
CA GLY A 40 -10.57 -15.04 10.97
C GLY A 40 -11.74 -15.63 11.75
N ASP A 41 -12.91 -15.02 11.61
CA ASP A 41 -14.10 -15.18 12.43
C ASP A 41 -14.28 -16.61 12.97
N THR A 42 -13.84 -16.84 14.21
CA THR A 42 -13.85 -18.13 14.94
C THR A 42 -13.18 -19.35 14.27
N LEU A 43 -12.83 -19.28 12.98
CA LEU A 43 -12.33 -20.40 12.17
C LEU A 43 -10.84 -20.65 12.41
N GLY A 44 -10.03 -19.60 12.63
CA GLY A 44 -8.57 -19.76 12.71
C GLY A 44 -7.80 -18.51 13.10
N VAL A 45 -6.52 -18.48 12.73
CA VAL A 45 -5.65 -17.30 12.79
C VAL A 45 -5.19 -16.99 11.37
N VAL A 46 -5.26 -15.72 10.98
CA VAL A 46 -4.73 -15.26 9.69
C VAL A 46 -3.39 -14.55 9.91
N THR A 47 -2.38 -14.97 9.15
CA THR A 47 -1.05 -14.38 9.13
C THR A 47 -0.66 -13.93 7.73
N PHE A 48 0.19 -12.91 7.61
CA PHE A 48 0.76 -12.48 6.34
C PHE A 48 2.16 -13.03 6.14
N GLU A 49 2.38 -13.68 5.00
CA GLU A 49 3.68 -14.12 4.51
C GLU A 49 4.12 -13.18 3.35
N PRO A 50 5.10 -12.28 3.55
CA PRO A 50 5.56 -11.37 2.50
C PRO A 50 6.19 -12.14 1.33
N SER A 51 5.95 -11.66 0.11
CA SER A 51 6.65 -12.13 -1.08
C SER A 51 8.07 -11.55 -1.14
N ALA A 52 8.96 -12.21 -1.88
CA ALA A 52 10.28 -11.65 -2.17
C ALA A 52 10.24 -10.42 -3.09
N ALA A 53 9.06 -10.10 -3.66
CA ALA A 53 8.82 -8.98 -4.58
C ALA A 53 8.28 -7.72 -3.88
N ASP A 54 8.27 -7.69 -2.53
CA ASP A 54 7.84 -6.52 -1.76
C ASP A 54 8.58 -5.26 -2.23
N SER A 55 7.82 -4.24 -2.63
CA SER A 55 8.33 -2.96 -3.13
C SER A 55 7.64 -1.79 -2.43
N PRO A 56 8.21 -0.57 -2.49
CA PRO A 56 7.54 0.62 -1.98
C PRO A 56 6.19 0.91 -2.70
N GLU A 57 6.05 0.39 -3.92
CA GLU A 57 4.92 0.63 -4.81
C GLU A 57 3.76 -0.35 -4.59
N ALA A 58 4.02 -1.50 -3.95
CA ALA A 58 3.00 -2.46 -3.56
C ALA A 58 3.56 -3.46 -2.54
N ARG A 59 2.73 -3.79 -1.55
CA ARG A 59 2.98 -4.91 -0.63
C ARG A 59 2.34 -6.15 -1.21
N GLU A 60 3.14 -7.15 -1.49
CA GLU A 60 2.71 -8.38 -2.16
C GLU A 60 3.08 -9.59 -1.31
N GLY A 61 2.16 -10.53 -1.15
CA GLY A 61 2.39 -11.70 -0.32
C GLY A 61 1.19 -12.64 -0.29
N LYS A 62 1.17 -13.52 0.71
CA LYS A 62 0.07 -14.43 0.96
C LYS A 62 -0.54 -14.16 2.33
N LEU A 63 -1.87 -14.01 2.37
CA LEU A 63 -2.61 -14.20 3.62
C LEU A 63 -2.83 -15.68 3.82
N VAL A 64 -2.56 -16.15 5.02
CA VAL A 64 -2.54 -17.57 5.37
C VAL A 64 -3.40 -17.80 6.59
N LEU A 65 -4.45 -18.58 6.43
CA LEU A 65 -5.33 -19.01 7.50
C LEU A 65 -4.95 -20.43 7.92
N VAL A 66 -4.70 -20.63 9.21
CA VAL A 66 -4.63 -21.98 9.79
C VAL A 66 -5.86 -22.20 10.66
N THR A 67 -6.66 -23.20 10.30
CA THR A 67 -7.93 -23.47 10.97
C THR A 67 -7.74 -24.08 12.37
N LYS A 68 -8.59 -23.70 13.32
CA LYS A 68 -8.67 -24.28 14.68
C LYS A 68 -9.74 -25.37 14.79
N ARG A 69 -10.66 -25.42 13.84
CA ARG A 69 -11.76 -26.38 13.73
C ARG A 69 -11.87 -26.87 12.30
N ARG A 70 -12.65 -27.94 12.11
CA ARG A 70 -13.08 -28.36 10.77
C ARG A 70 -13.83 -27.22 10.08
N GLY A 71 -13.53 -27.00 8.80
CA GLY A 71 -14.11 -25.92 8.01
C GLY A 71 -14.17 -26.23 6.52
N SER A 72 -14.84 -25.37 5.76
CA SER A 72 -14.93 -25.47 4.30
C SER A 72 -13.92 -24.54 3.60
N PRO A 73 -13.54 -24.85 2.34
CA PRO A 73 -12.81 -23.92 1.48
C PRO A 73 -13.50 -22.55 1.35
N GLY A 74 -14.84 -22.53 1.25
CA GLY A 74 -15.63 -21.31 1.20
C GLY A 74 -15.53 -20.49 2.49
N GLU A 75 -15.62 -21.13 3.67
CA GLU A 75 -15.38 -20.46 4.95
C GLU A 75 -13.94 -19.92 5.05
N GLY A 76 -12.96 -20.69 4.56
CA GLY A 76 -11.56 -20.26 4.52
C GLY A 76 -11.34 -19.05 3.60
N ASN A 77 -11.95 -19.05 2.42
CA ASN A 77 -11.90 -17.93 1.48
C ASN A 77 -12.56 -16.68 2.07
N MET A 78 -13.75 -16.80 2.67
CA MET A 78 -14.41 -15.67 3.34
C MET A 78 -13.53 -15.09 4.46
N ALA A 79 -12.98 -15.93 5.32
CA ALA A 79 -12.10 -15.46 6.40
C ALA A 79 -10.80 -14.80 5.89
N LEU A 80 -10.29 -15.21 4.74
CA LEU A 80 -9.15 -14.54 4.10
C LEU A 80 -9.57 -13.23 3.43
N MET A 81 -10.76 -13.15 2.82
CA MET A 81 -11.32 -11.91 2.28
C MET A 81 -11.54 -10.85 3.36
N ASP A 82 -12.11 -11.25 4.51
CA ASP A 82 -12.27 -10.32 5.64
C ASP A 82 -10.91 -9.81 6.13
N ALA A 83 -9.89 -10.70 6.16
CA ALA A 83 -8.53 -10.30 6.51
C ALA A 83 -7.86 -9.41 5.45
N VAL A 84 -8.27 -9.46 4.18
CA VAL A 84 -7.81 -8.51 3.15
C VAL A 84 -8.28 -7.10 3.49
N ASP A 85 -9.55 -6.94 3.88
CA ASP A 85 -10.11 -5.64 4.23
C ASP A 85 -9.42 -5.03 5.46
N ASP A 86 -9.07 -5.87 6.44
CA ASP A 86 -8.29 -5.47 7.62
C ASP A 86 -6.82 -5.14 7.29
N TYR A 87 -6.23 -5.81 6.30
CA TYR A 87 -4.81 -5.66 5.96
C TYR A 87 -4.53 -4.54 4.96
N CYS A 88 -5.28 -4.50 3.87
CA CYS A 88 -5.20 -3.48 2.82
C CYS A 88 -6.07 -2.27 3.19
N LEU A 89 -5.83 -1.68 4.38
CA LEU A 89 -6.54 -0.50 4.86
C LEU A 89 -6.47 0.66 3.84
N ASP A 90 -7.47 1.54 3.88
CA ASP A 90 -7.72 2.71 3.00
C ASP A 90 -8.57 2.45 1.74
N GLY A 91 -8.95 1.19 1.45
CA GLY A 91 -9.75 0.83 0.25
C GLY A 91 -8.99 1.02 -1.06
N ARG A 92 -7.70 0.70 -1.03
CA ARG A 92 -6.83 0.66 -2.21
C ARG A 92 -7.27 -0.45 -3.15
N SER A 93 -6.85 -0.37 -4.41
CA SER A 93 -6.93 -1.50 -5.32
C SER A 93 -6.22 -2.70 -4.69
N VAL A 94 -6.96 -3.78 -4.51
CA VAL A 94 -6.41 -5.07 -4.14
C VAL A 94 -6.50 -5.98 -5.35
N SER A 95 -5.37 -6.56 -5.73
CA SER A 95 -5.38 -7.71 -6.63
C SER A 95 -5.26 -8.98 -5.81
N MET A 96 -6.13 -9.94 -6.09
CA MET A 96 -6.11 -11.26 -5.46
C MET A 96 -5.98 -12.30 -6.56
N TRP A 97 -5.07 -13.24 -6.37
CA TRP A 97 -4.88 -14.35 -7.29
C TRP A 97 -4.48 -15.59 -6.48
N ASP A 98 -4.72 -16.76 -7.05
CA ASP A 98 -4.38 -18.06 -6.46
C ASP A 98 -4.91 -18.26 -5.03
N PHE A 99 -6.04 -18.95 -4.94
CA PHE A 99 -6.52 -19.52 -3.68
C PHE A 99 -6.03 -20.96 -3.56
N GLU A 100 -5.23 -21.24 -2.53
CA GLU A 100 -4.60 -22.53 -2.28
C GLU A 100 -5.16 -23.14 -0.98
N PRO A 101 -6.18 -24.00 -1.05
CA PRO A 101 -6.48 -24.90 0.06
C PRO A 101 -5.38 -25.98 0.12
N GLU A 102 -4.92 -26.32 1.33
CA GLU A 102 -3.97 -27.41 1.50
C GLU A 102 -4.66 -28.76 1.27
N GLY A 103 -4.37 -29.36 0.11
CA GLY A 103 -4.93 -30.65 -0.31
C GLY A 103 -5.94 -30.53 -1.46
N PRO A 104 -6.29 -31.66 -2.10
CA PRO A 104 -7.30 -31.66 -3.15
C PRO A 104 -8.67 -31.28 -2.59
N VAL A 105 -9.32 -30.31 -3.21
CA VAL A 105 -10.70 -29.91 -2.93
C VAL A 105 -11.55 -30.31 -4.13
N ALA A 106 -12.51 -31.21 -3.94
CA ALA A 106 -13.49 -31.50 -4.96
C ALA A 106 -14.46 -30.30 -5.11
N ALA A 107 -14.92 -30.03 -6.33
CA ALA A 107 -15.73 -28.84 -6.61
C ALA A 107 -17.05 -28.79 -5.82
N ASP A 108 -17.59 -29.95 -5.45
CA ASP A 108 -18.80 -30.11 -4.64
C ASP A 108 -18.55 -29.98 -3.12
N GLU A 109 -17.29 -29.89 -2.68
CA GLU A 109 -16.93 -29.72 -1.27
C GLU A 109 -16.67 -28.26 -0.87
N TRP A 110 -16.83 -27.30 -1.80
CA TRP A 110 -16.46 -25.90 -1.56
C TRP A 110 -17.09 -25.29 -0.30
N ASP A 111 -18.39 -25.53 -0.09
CA ASP A 111 -19.12 -25.02 1.09
C ASP A 111 -19.37 -26.10 2.14
N VAL A 112 -18.80 -27.29 1.96
CA VAL A 112 -18.92 -28.39 2.91
C VAL A 112 -17.72 -28.35 3.85
N ALA A 113 -17.97 -28.43 5.16
CA ALA A 113 -16.91 -28.47 6.16
C ALA A 113 -16.15 -29.82 6.14
N SER A 114 -15.45 -30.11 5.06
CA SER A 114 -14.71 -31.36 4.82
C SER A 114 -13.28 -31.31 5.36
N GLN A 115 -12.69 -30.11 5.47
CA GLN A 115 -11.28 -29.94 5.82
C GLN A 115 -11.07 -30.00 7.34
N PRO A 116 -10.12 -30.83 7.84
CA PRO A 116 -9.87 -30.95 9.27
C PRO A 116 -9.31 -29.67 9.90
N ALA A 117 -9.31 -29.62 11.24
CA ALA A 117 -8.57 -28.57 11.95
C ALA A 117 -7.07 -28.66 11.62
N GLY A 118 -6.40 -27.51 11.54
CA GLY A 118 -5.01 -27.40 11.15
C GLY A 118 -4.81 -27.26 9.64
N THR A 119 -5.86 -27.42 8.81
CA THR A 119 -5.76 -27.14 7.37
C THR A 119 -5.37 -25.68 7.14
N ARG A 120 -4.41 -25.49 6.24
CA ARG A 120 -3.97 -24.19 5.74
C ARG A 120 -4.76 -23.77 4.51
N PHE A 121 -5.25 -22.55 4.50
CA PHE A 121 -5.74 -21.87 3.31
C PHE A 121 -4.84 -20.66 3.05
N ALA A 122 -4.46 -20.45 1.80
CA ALA A 122 -3.66 -19.28 1.42
C ALA A 122 -4.29 -18.53 0.25
N GLN A 123 -4.23 -17.21 0.30
CA GLN A 123 -4.69 -16.31 -0.75
C GLN A 123 -3.53 -15.36 -1.09
N SER A 124 -3.09 -15.35 -2.34
CA SER A 124 -2.08 -14.36 -2.77
C SER A 124 -2.76 -13.01 -2.98
N ILE A 125 -2.13 -11.95 -2.47
CA ILE A 125 -2.66 -10.60 -2.49
C ILE A 125 -1.58 -9.59 -2.85
N ARG A 126 -2.01 -8.48 -3.46
CA ARG A 126 -1.23 -7.25 -3.61
C ARG A 126 -2.07 -6.08 -3.14
N CYS A 127 -1.63 -5.44 -2.06
CA CYS A 127 -2.13 -4.12 -1.69
C CYS A 127 -1.26 -3.08 -2.41
N ASP A 128 -1.85 -2.26 -3.28
CA ASP A 128 -1.10 -1.20 -3.94
C ASP A 128 -0.58 -0.15 -2.94
N GLY A 129 0.57 0.46 -3.26
CA GLY A 129 1.21 1.51 -2.48
C GLY A 129 0.47 2.84 -2.53
N PRO A 130 0.94 3.87 -1.80
CA PRO A 130 0.35 5.21 -1.86
C PRO A 130 0.38 5.76 -3.28
N LEU A 131 -0.51 6.71 -3.60
CA LEU A 131 -0.44 7.39 -4.89
C LEU A 131 0.93 8.09 -5.02
N PRO A 132 1.51 8.19 -6.23
CA PRO A 132 2.83 8.81 -6.42
C PRO A 132 2.97 10.23 -5.86
N ASN A 133 1.86 10.96 -5.77
CA ASN A 133 1.78 12.33 -5.24
C ASN A 133 1.00 12.42 -3.92
N GLU A 134 0.94 11.33 -3.17
CA GLU A 134 0.46 11.33 -1.80
C GLU A 134 1.57 11.80 -0.86
N MET A 135 1.28 12.80 -0.03
CA MET A 135 2.26 13.41 0.86
C MET A 135 1.78 13.42 2.32
N PRO A 136 2.68 13.12 3.28
CA PRO A 136 2.35 13.27 4.69
C PRO A 136 2.28 14.76 5.08
N ILE A 137 1.32 15.11 5.93
CA ILE A 137 1.21 16.43 6.54
C ILE A 137 1.64 16.33 8.00
N ALA A 138 2.52 17.22 8.44
CA ALA A 138 3.10 17.13 9.79
C ALA A 138 2.06 17.35 10.90
N ALA A 139 2.22 16.65 12.02
CA ALA A 139 1.40 16.86 13.21
C ALA A 139 1.49 18.32 13.71
N GLY A 140 0.37 18.88 14.16
CA GLY A 140 0.29 20.28 14.58
C GLY A 140 0.17 21.30 13.42
N THR A 141 0.18 20.85 12.16
CA THR A 141 -0.13 21.72 11.00
C THR A 141 -1.60 22.13 11.06
N THR A 142 -1.89 23.42 10.85
CA THR A 142 -3.28 23.92 10.73
C THR A 142 -3.86 23.59 9.35
N GLU A 143 -5.18 23.51 9.23
CA GLU A 143 -5.87 23.28 7.95
C GLU A 143 -5.38 24.21 6.84
N LYS A 144 -5.28 25.52 7.10
CA LYS A 144 -4.81 26.50 6.11
C LYS A 144 -3.36 26.24 5.67
N GLN A 145 -2.49 25.80 6.58
CA GLN A 145 -1.11 25.47 6.24
C GLN A 145 -1.02 24.16 5.45
N ALA A 146 -1.85 23.18 5.80
CA ALA A 146 -1.98 21.92 5.08
C ALA A 146 -2.49 22.16 3.65
N GLU A 147 -3.51 22.98 3.49
CA GLU A 147 -4.05 23.40 2.17
C GLU A 147 -2.96 24.08 1.33
N ALA A 148 -2.23 25.02 1.93
CA ALA A 148 -1.12 25.71 1.25
C ALA A 148 0.00 24.75 0.82
N GLN A 149 0.30 23.72 1.61
CA GLN A 149 1.29 22.70 1.26
C GLN A 149 0.82 21.85 0.06
N VAL A 150 -0.45 21.41 0.08
CA VAL A 150 -1.04 20.64 -1.03
C VAL A 150 -1.10 21.49 -2.29
N LEU A 151 -1.49 22.76 -2.19
CA LEU A 151 -1.54 23.68 -3.33
C LEU A 151 -0.15 23.92 -3.92
N ALA A 152 0.88 24.16 -3.09
CA ALA A 152 2.25 24.33 -3.56
C ALA A 152 2.80 23.06 -4.25
N ALA A 153 2.49 21.88 -3.72
CA ALA A 153 2.84 20.60 -4.37
C ALA A 153 2.09 20.45 -5.71
N LEU A 154 0.82 20.82 -5.74
CA LEU A 154 -0.01 20.78 -6.94
C LEU A 154 0.51 21.72 -8.02
N GLU A 155 0.87 22.96 -7.69
CA GLU A 155 1.48 23.94 -8.60
C GLU A 155 2.78 23.41 -9.21
N LYS A 156 3.62 22.78 -8.39
CA LYS A 156 4.89 22.19 -8.83
C LYS A 156 4.67 21.09 -9.88
N ILE A 157 3.62 20.27 -9.73
CA ILE A 157 3.34 19.14 -10.63
C ILE A 157 2.55 19.58 -11.86
N ALA A 158 1.52 20.41 -11.67
CA ALA A 158 0.68 20.88 -12.75
C ALA A 158 1.48 21.77 -13.73
N GLY A 159 2.45 22.54 -13.21
CA GLY A 159 3.21 23.52 -13.99
C GLY A 159 2.46 24.83 -14.23
N PRO A 160 3.13 25.86 -14.78
CA PRO A 160 2.57 27.19 -14.93
C PRO A 160 1.65 27.27 -16.16
N ALA A 161 0.35 26.97 -16.03
CA ALA A 161 -0.61 27.29 -17.08
C ALA A 161 -2.07 27.32 -16.57
N ASP A 162 -2.83 28.29 -17.09
CA ASP A 162 -4.28 28.45 -17.40
C ASP A 162 -5.40 27.56 -16.79
N GLY A 163 -5.07 26.52 -16.03
CA GLY A 163 -6.00 25.64 -15.35
C GLY A 163 -6.43 26.13 -13.98
N GLU A 164 -7.53 25.57 -13.48
CA GLU A 164 -7.99 25.78 -12.12
C GLU A 164 -7.31 24.77 -11.19
N LEU A 165 -6.68 25.27 -10.15
CA LEU A 165 -6.14 24.49 -9.05
C LEU A 165 -7.14 24.55 -7.89
N MET A 166 -7.53 23.40 -7.38
CA MET A 166 -8.50 23.30 -6.30
C MET A 166 -8.00 22.35 -5.23
N VAL A 167 -8.24 22.69 -3.97
CA VAL A 167 -8.06 21.77 -2.84
C VAL A 167 -9.42 21.53 -2.19
N SER A 168 -9.71 20.28 -1.85
CA SER A 168 -10.96 19.87 -1.21
C SER A 168 -10.68 19.02 0.01
N LEU A 169 -11.43 19.22 1.09
CA LEU A 169 -11.49 18.26 2.18
C LEU A 169 -12.46 17.12 1.82
N VAL A 170 -11.98 15.89 1.91
CA VAL A 170 -12.71 14.66 1.63
C VAL A 170 -12.78 13.86 2.92
N PRO A 171 -13.95 13.78 3.58
CA PRO A 171 -14.15 12.87 4.70
C PRO A 171 -14.23 11.42 4.20
N TYR A 172 -13.78 10.49 5.03
CA TYR A 172 -13.90 9.05 4.76
C TYR A 172 -14.12 8.29 6.07
N ASP A 173 -14.66 7.06 5.95
CA ASP A 173 -14.97 6.18 7.06
C ASP A 173 -14.86 4.70 6.64
N ASP A 174 -15.27 3.78 7.52
CA ASP A 174 -15.21 2.34 7.26
C ASP A 174 -16.15 1.90 6.10
N LEU A 175 -17.25 2.62 5.86
CA LEU A 175 -18.22 2.32 4.79
C LEU A 175 -17.81 2.94 3.45
N GLN A 176 -17.10 4.06 3.51
CA GLN A 176 -16.51 4.74 2.36
C GLN A 176 -15.01 4.97 2.60
N PRO A 177 -14.18 3.94 2.35
CA PRO A 177 -12.74 4.03 2.56
C PRO A 177 -12.07 5.16 1.77
N LYS A 178 -10.88 5.57 2.22
CA LYS A 178 -10.11 6.72 1.71
C LYS A 178 -10.07 6.83 0.18
N TYR A 179 -9.64 5.79 -0.55
CA TYR A 179 -9.50 5.88 -2.02
C TYR A 179 -10.84 5.85 -2.75
N ARG A 180 -11.83 5.14 -2.21
CA ARG A 180 -13.20 5.17 -2.75
C ARG A 180 -13.86 6.54 -2.55
N ALA A 181 -13.62 7.18 -1.41
CA ALA A 181 -14.05 8.56 -1.15
C ALA A 181 -13.38 9.54 -2.12
N PHE A 182 -12.09 9.36 -2.37
CA PHE A 182 -11.32 10.11 -3.35
C PHE A 182 -11.90 9.99 -4.77
N ASP A 183 -12.16 8.78 -5.26
CA ASP A 183 -12.69 8.57 -6.61
C ASP A 183 -14.04 9.27 -6.80
N HIS A 184 -14.91 9.16 -5.79
CA HIS A 184 -16.20 9.83 -5.79
C HIS A 184 -16.07 11.36 -5.77
N ALA A 185 -15.15 11.90 -4.96
CA ALA A 185 -14.87 13.32 -4.88
C ALA A 185 -14.30 13.86 -6.21
N LEU A 186 -13.33 13.15 -6.80
CA LEU A 186 -12.73 13.51 -8.09
C LEU A 186 -13.78 13.50 -9.21
N GLY A 187 -14.60 12.45 -9.31
CA GLY A 187 -15.69 12.37 -10.28
C GLY A 187 -16.71 13.51 -10.13
N SER A 188 -17.07 13.86 -8.89
CA SER A 188 -17.95 14.99 -8.59
C SER A 188 -17.35 16.33 -9.02
N ARG A 189 -16.05 16.54 -8.77
CA ARG A 189 -15.33 17.75 -9.18
C ARG A 189 -15.24 17.88 -10.69
N LEU A 190 -14.88 16.80 -11.38
CA LEU A 190 -14.85 16.74 -12.84
C LEU A 190 -16.19 17.11 -13.45
N ARG A 191 -17.28 16.57 -12.91
CA ARG A 191 -18.64 16.89 -13.36
C ARG A 191 -18.97 18.38 -13.20
N ILE A 192 -18.67 18.96 -12.03
CA ILE A 192 -18.92 20.39 -11.76
C ILE A 192 -18.10 21.26 -12.71
N PHE A 193 -16.79 21.00 -12.81
CA PHE A 193 -15.88 21.76 -13.67
C PHE A 193 -16.30 21.70 -15.14
N ARG A 194 -16.66 20.51 -15.65
CA ARG A 194 -17.19 20.34 -17.00
C ARG A 194 -18.48 21.14 -17.23
N SER A 195 -19.42 21.08 -16.30
CA SER A 195 -20.70 21.79 -16.44
C SER A 195 -20.59 23.32 -16.35
N GLY A 196 -19.60 23.83 -15.59
CA GLY A 196 -19.45 25.26 -15.34
C GLY A 196 -18.44 25.97 -16.25
N ARG A 197 -17.42 25.27 -16.74
CA ARG A 197 -16.29 25.89 -17.47
C ARG A 197 -15.98 25.24 -18.81
N CYS A 198 -15.91 23.91 -18.91
CA CYS A 198 -15.59 23.23 -20.17
C CYS A 198 -16.86 22.71 -20.86
N GLN A 199 -17.66 23.63 -21.41
CA GLN A 199 -18.97 23.31 -22.01
C GLN A 199 -18.86 22.30 -23.17
N ASP A 200 -17.72 22.27 -23.85
CA ASP A 200 -17.41 21.38 -24.98
C ASP A 200 -17.07 19.95 -24.53
N GLY A 201 -17.14 19.68 -23.23
CA GLY A 201 -17.14 18.35 -22.63
C GLY A 201 -15.78 17.72 -22.39
N ARG A 202 -14.66 18.38 -22.75
CA ARG A 202 -13.31 17.84 -22.56
C ARG A 202 -12.54 18.55 -21.46
N THR A 203 -12.31 17.82 -20.38
CA THR A 203 -11.49 18.24 -19.24
C THR A 203 -10.25 17.37 -19.20
N LEU A 204 -9.08 18.00 -19.04
CA LEU A 204 -7.82 17.33 -18.74
C LEU A 204 -7.55 17.46 -17.24
N VAL A 205 -7.39 16.33 -16.55
CA VAL A 205 -6.79 16.31 -15.22
C VAL A 205 -5.28 16.32 -15.41
N ARG A 206 -4.63 17.42 -15.01
CA ARG A 206 -3.20 17.63 -15.20
C ARG A 206 -2.38 17.11 -14.02
N ALA A 207 -2.93 17.23 -12.82
CA ALA A 207 -2.26 16.83 -11.60
C ALA A 207 -3.26 16.46 -10.51
N ILE A 208 -2.87 15.51 -9.68
CA ILE A 208 -3.57 15.11 -8.47
C ILE A 208 -2.53 15.05 -7.35
N VAL A 209 -2.83 15.66 -6.22
CA VAL A 209 -2.04 15.61 -4.99
C VAL A 209 -2.97 15.25 -3.84
N VAL A 210 -2.52 14.37 -2.96
CA VAL A 210 -3.31 13.90 -1.82
C VAL A 210 -2.52 14.11 -0.54
N GLY A 211 -3.14 14.70 0.49
CA GLY A 211 -2.52 14.87 1.81
C GLY A 211 -3.45 14.48 2.95
N SER A 212 -2.95 13.81 3.99
CA SER A 212 -3.77 13.38 5.14
C SER A 212 -3.89 14.47 6.21
N TYR A 213 -5.12 14.84 6.60
CA TYR A 213 -5.36 15.90 7.58
C TYR A 213 -6.57 15.61 8.49
N PRO A 214 -6.47 15.79 9.82
CA PRO A 214 -5.22 15.84 10.58
C PRO A 214 -4.45 14.54 10.35
N PRO A 215 -3.12 14.53 10.53
CA PRO A 215 -2.36 13.30 10.44
C PRO A 215 -2.92 12.26 11.43
N PRO A 216 -3.06 10.99 11.01
CA PRO A 216 -3.54 9.95 11.91
C PRO A 216 -2.62 9.88 13.12
N ASP A 217 -3.23 9.78 14.31
CA ASP A 217 -2.49 9.79 15.57
C ASP A 217 -1.63 8.50 15.65
N ALA A 218 -0.31 8.63 15.78
CA ALA A 218 0.64 7.52 15.68
C ALA A 218 0.43 6.41 16.73
N SER A 219 -0.37 6.69 17.77
CA SER A 219 -0.66 5.79 18.88
C SER A 219 -1.94 4.97 18.71
N SER A 220 -2.75 5.23 17.70
CA SER A 220 -4.08 4.63 17.58
C SER A 220 -4.21 3.83 16.28
N THR A 221 -4.10 2.51 16.42
CA THR A 221 -4.47 1.54 15.37
C THR A 221 -5.95 1.60 14.98
N LYS A 222 -6.78 2.36 15.71
CA LYS A 222 -8.22 2.57 15.45
C LYS A 222 -8.58 4.00 15.01
N ALA A 223 -7.62 4.93 14.91
CA ALA A 223 -7.89 6.37 14.70
C ALA A 223 -8.26 6.75 13.27
N VAL A 224 -8.29 5.81 12.32
CA VAL A 224 -8.58 6.13 10.91
C VAL A 224 -10.09 6.34 10.66
N LYS A 225 -10.97 6.06 11.64
CA LYS A 225 -12.43 5.96 11.43
C LYS A 225 -13.14 7.26 11.06
N HIS A 226 -12.53 8.44 11.21
CA HIS A 226 -13.07 9.75 10.77
C HIS A 226 -11.97 10.73 10.37
N SER A 227 -11.00 10.27 9.60
CA SER A 227 -9.94 11.16 9.09
C SER A 227 -10.42 11.97 7.89
N LEU A 228 -9.84 13.14 7.65
CA LEU A 228 -10.04 13.91 6.42
C LEU A 228 -8.80 13.74 5.53
N MET A 229 -9.02 13.81 4.22
CA MET A 229 -7.93 13.99 3.25
C MET A 229 -8.11 15.32 2.54
N MET A 230 -7.01 15.96 2.19
CA MET A 230 -6.95 17.05 1.25
C MET A 230 -6.68 16.49 -0.15
N LEU A 231 -7.64 16.71 -1.04
CA LEU A 231 -7.55 16.37 -2.46
C LEU A 231 -7.25 17.64 -3.26
N GLY A 232 -6.00 17.76 -3.72
CA GLY A 232 -5.56 18.76 -4.69
C GLY A 232 -5.78 18.27 -6.13
N THR A 233 -6.47 19.04 -6.96
CA THR A 233 -6.71 18.73 -8.38
C THR A 233 -6.40 19.92 -9.26
N GLY A 234 -5.58 19.71 -10.30
CA GLY A 234 -5.34 20.68 -11.36
C GLY A 234 -6.09 20.27 -12.62
N MET A 235 -6.98 21.14 -13.12
CA MET A 235 -7.84 20.86 -14.27
C MET A 235 -7.74 21.96 -15.32
N SER A 236 -7.75 21.58 -16.60
CA SER A 236 -7.88 22.52 -17.72
C SER A 236 -8.93 22.02 -18.72
N CYS A 237 -9.47 22.93 -19.53
CA CYS A 237 -10.22 22.53 -20.72
C CYS A 237 -9.22 22.14 -21.80
N LEU A 238 -9.43 21.01 -22.47
CA LEU A 238 -8.64 20.72 -23.68
C LEU A 238 -9.12 21.66 -24.76
N ALA A 239 -8.22 22.51 -25.27
CA ALA A 239 -8.47 23.18 -26.52
C ALA A 239 -8.73 22.11 -27.58
N LEU A 240 -9.80 22.28 -28.34
CA LEU A 240 -9.86 21.67 -29.65
C LEU A 240 -8.72 22.27 -30.44
N ASP A 241 -7.66 21.51 -30.65
CA ASP A 241 -6.91 21.74 -31.88
C ASP A 241 -7.92 21.52 -32.99
N ASP A 242 -8.27 22.59 -33.71
CA ASP A 242 -9.02 22.54 -34.95
C ASP A 242 -8.23 21.63 -35.89
N GLU A 243 -8.56 20.35 -35.86
CA GLU A 243 -7.94 19.32 -36.67
C GLU A 243 -8.32 19.57 -38.13
N LYS A 244 -7.56 20.45 -38.78
CA LYS A 244 -7.45 20.66 -40.23
C LYS A 244 -8.79 20.78 -40.97
N ALA A 245 -9.30 22.01 -41.03
CA ALA A 245 -10.10 22.48 -42.17
C ALA A 245 -9.28 22.41 -43.47
#